data_AF-A0A7Y5CTR8-F1
#
_entry.id   AF-A0A7Y5CTR8-F1
#
_cell.length_a   1.000
_cell.length_b   1.000
_cell.length_c   1.000
_cell.angle_alpha   90.00
_cell.angle_beta   90.00
_cell.angle_gamma   90.00
#
_symmetry.space_group_name_H-M   'P 1'
#
loop_
_entity.id
_entity.type
_entity.pdbx_description
1 polymer ?
#
loop_
_entity_poly.entity_id
_entity_poly.type
_entity_poly.pdbx_seq_one_letter_code
_entity_poly.pdbx_strand_id
1 'polypeptide(L)'
;MVRWGIAMLALLAVACEEQVMQPQVKGRPLYAVDSGNNLIRFGSLSPDTVSSKALSGLQPGEVILGIDFRPVDGRLYGISNLSRVYTIDTVSAAALPVRSTPLSAALFPTKCACTAMPNRICGWIR
;
A
#
# COMPACT_ATOMS: atom_id res chain seq x y z
N MET A 1 43.77 -53.97 0.68
CA MET A 1 43.27 -54.19 2.06
C MET A 1 43.03 -52.80 2.64
N VAL A 2 41.84 -52.26 2.88
CA VAL A 2 40.48 -52.80 3.11
C VAL A 2 39.47 -51.77 2.55
N ARG A 3 38.44 -52.27 1.87
CA ARG A 3 37.38 -51.53 1.17
C ARG A 3 36.13 -51.48 2.07
N TRP A 4 35.78 -50.30 2.61
CA TRP A 4 34.51 -49.99 3.31
C TRP A 4 34.15 -48.56 2.87
N GLY A 5 33.04 -48.21 2.24
CA GLY A 5 31.69 -48.77 2.30
C GLY A 5 30.79 -47.85 3.13
N ILE A 6 30.48 -46.65 2.64
CA ILE A 6 29.40 -45.77 3.16
C ILE A 6 28.75 -45.11 1.94
N ALA A 7 27.76 -45.75 1.34
CA ALA A 7 26.33 -45.64 1.68
C ALA A 7 25.74 -44.28 1.26
N MET A 8 25.02 -44.36 0.13
CA MET A 8 24.05 -43.41 -0.40
C MET A 8 22.94 -43.17 0.64
N LEU A 9 22.73 -41.93 1.09
CA LEU A 9 21.46 -41.55 1.75
C LEU A 9 21.15 -40.05 1.63
N ALA A 10 20.13 -39.80 0.81
CA ALA A 10 19.11 -38.74 0.85
C ALA A 10 19.42 -37.37 1.48
N LEU A 11 19.36 -36.36 0.61
CA LEU A 11 18.48 -35.18 0.67
C LEU A 11 18.17 -34.61 2.08
N LEU A 12 18.80 -33.48 2.38
CA LEU A 12 18.20 -32.34 3.10
C LEU A 12 18.95 -31.09 2.65
N ALA A 13 18.53 -30.53 1.51
CA ALA A 13 18.76 -29.12 1.27
C ALA A 13 18.02 -28.39 2.38
N VAL A 14 18.76 -27.89 3.37
CA VAL A 14 18.27 -26.91 4.32
C VAL A 14 17.81 -25.74 3.47
N ALA A 15 16.50 -25.62 3.28
CA ALA A 15 15.90 -24.35 2.92
C ALA A 15 16.16 -23.43 4.11
N CYS A 16 17.19 -22.59 3.98
CA CYS A 16 17.24 -21.38 4.78
C CYS A 16 16.02 -20.55 4.36
N GLU A 17 14.91 -20.75 5.05
CA GLU A 17 13.81 -19.80 5.02
C GLU A 17 14.40 -18.49 5.54
N GLU A 18 14.63 -17.51 4.66
CA GLU A 18 14.95 -16.16 5.10
C GLU A 18 13.76 -15.67 5.92
N GLN A 19 13.89 -15.76 7.24
CA GLN A 19 12.99 -15.11 8.17
C GLN A 19 13.15 -13.61 7.91
N VAL A 20 12.27 -13.06 7.07
CA VAL A 20 12.20 -11.62 6.84
C VAL A 20 11.91 -10.98 8.19
N MET A 21 12.95 -10.42 8.79
CA MET A 21 12.89 -9.61 10.00
C MET A 21 12.05 -8.38 9.68
N GLN A 22 10.72 -8.52 9.73
CA GLN A 22 9.84 -7.38 9.56
C GLN A 22 10.08 -6.43 10.74
N PRO A 23 10.31 -5.14 10.48
CA PRO A 23 10.46 -4.16 11.55
C PRO A 23 9.25 -4.29 12.47
N GLN A 24 9.53 -4.54 13.75
CA GLN A 24 8.52 -4.78 14.78
C GLN A 24 7.70 -3.51 14.97
N VAL A 25 6.64 -3.37 14.16
CA VAL A 25 5.65 -2.30 14.27
C VAL A 25 4.92 -2.50 15.60
N LYS A 26 5.22 -1.67 16.60
CA LYS A 26 4.53 -1.74 17.89
C LYS A 26 3.17 -1.03 17.76
N GLY A 27 2.12 -1.71 18.20
CA GLY A 27 0.75 -1.20 18.14
C GLY A 27 0.06 -1.44 16.79
N ARG A 28 -0.92 -0.59 16.45
CA ARG A 28 -1.68 -0.71 15.20
C ARG A 28 -0.84 -0.21 14.01
N PRO A 29 -0.76 -0.96 12.89
CA PRO A 29 -0.06 -0.49 11.71
C PRO A 29 -0.83 0.67 11.07
N LEU A 30 -0.12 1.74 10.79
CA LEU A 30 -0.60 2.92 10.08
C LEU A 30 0.12 3.00 8.73
N TYR A 31 -0.59 3.53 7.74
CA TYR A 31 -0.11 3.61 6.36
C TYR A 31 -0.21 5.04 5.86
N ALA A 32 0.79 5.48 5.12
CA ALA A 32 0.87 6.78 4.46
C ALA A 32 1.51 6.63 3.09
N VAL A 33 1.35 7.64 2.23
CA VAL A 33 2.04 7.73 0.95
C VAL A 33 2.79 9.05 0.91
N ASP A 34 4.05 9.03 0.48
CA ASP A 34 4.84 10.25 0.29
C ASP A 34 4.70 10.83 -1.13
N SER A 35 5.33 11.98 -1.37
CA SER A 35 5.36 12.62 -2.69
C SER A 35 6.20 11.87 -3.73
N GLY A 36 6.96 10.85 -3.31
CA GLY A 36 7.77 9.99 -4.17
C GLY A 36 7.08 8.68 -4.55
N ASN A 37 5.78 8.54 -4.26
CA ASN A 37 5.00 7.31 -4.44
C ASN A 37 5.54 6.11 -3.64
N ASN A 38 6.07 6.35 -2.45
CA ASN A 38 6.42 5.28 -1.53
C ASN A 38 5.28 5.04 -0.54
N LEU A 39 4.92 3.77 -0.35
CA LEU A 39 4.06 3.33 0.73
C LEU A 39 4.88 3.27 2.01
N ILE A 40 4.50 4.12 2.95
CA ILE A 40 5.11 4.20 4.28
C ILE A 40 4.23 3.44 5.25
N ARG A 41 4.84 2.57 6.06
CA ARG A 41 4.22 1.81 7.14
C ARG A 41 4.94 2.08 8.45
N PHE A 42 4.18 2.43 9.48
CA PHE A 42 4.71 2.70 10.82
C PHE A 42 3.73 2.23 11.90
N GLY A 43 4.23 2.15 13.14
CA GLY A 43 3.43 1.70 14.28
C GLY A 43 2.82 2.86 15.04
N SER A 44 1.57 2.71 15.47
CA SER A 44 0.93 3.72 16.31
C SER A 44 1.66 3.96 17.65
N LEU A 45 2.43 2.98 18.14
CA LEU A 45 3.23 3.11 19.37
C LEU A 45 4.73 3.29 19.09
N SER A 46 5.13 3.33 17.82
CA SER A 46 6.52 3.48 17.40
C SER A 46 6.57 4.21 16.05
N PRO A 47 6.31 5.52 16.02
CA PRO A 47 6.35 6.31 14.79
C PRO A 47 7.78 6.41 14.22
N ASP A 48 8.81 6.25 15.05
CA ASP A 48 10.22 6.32 14.63
C ASP A 48 10.65 5.11 13.78
N THR A 49 9.96 3.97 13.93
CA THR A 49 10.23 2.77 13.14
C THR A 49 9.39 2.80 11.87
N VAL A 50 9.98 3.37 10.82
CA VAL A 50 9.33 3.55 9.51
C VAL A 50 9.84 2.50 8.52
N SER A 51 8.92 1.79 7.87
CA SER A 51 9.21 0.96 6.70
C SER A 51 8.67 1.66 5.46
N SER A 52 9.53 1.93 4.49
CA SER A 52 9.15 2.57 3.22
C SER A 52 9.36 1.59 2.07
N LYS A 53 8.39 1.52 1.16
CA LYS A 53 8.46 0.67 -0.03
C LYS A 53 7.89 1.40 -1.23
N ALA A 54 8.63 1.43 -2.34
CA ALA A 54 8.16 2.06 -3.57
C ALA A 54 6.89 1.36 -4.10
N LEU A 55 5.88 2.14 -4.48
CA LEU A 55 4.69 1.61 -5.14
C LEU A 55 5.04 1.16 -6.55
N SER A 56 4.56 -0.03 -6.92
CA SER A 56 4.74 -0.61 -8.25
C SER A 56 3.40 -0.79 -8.95
N GLY A 57 3.37 -0.88 -10.28
CA GLY A 57 2.13 -1.09 -11.05
C GLY A 57 1.32 0.17 -11.38
N LEU A 58 1.85 1.36 -11.07
CA LEU A 58 1.29 2.64 -11.51
C LEU A 58 1.71 2.96 -12.95
N GLN A 59 0.89 3.72 -13.68
CA GLN A 59 1.29 4.22 -14.99
C GLN A 59 2.40 5.28 -14.86
N PRO A 60 3.24 5.47 -15.90
CA PRO A 60 4.29 6.48 -15.87
C PRO A 60 3.70 7.88 -15.64
N GLY A 61 4.22 8.60 -14.63
CA GLY A 61 3.76 9.95 -14.28
C GLY A 61 2.50 10.00 -13.41
N GLU A 62 1.99 8.86 -12.95
CA GLU A 62 0.93 8.84 -11.95
C GLU A 62 1.45 9.05 -10.53
N VAL A 63 0.68 9.79 -9.73
CA VAL A 63 0.93 9.96 -8.30
C VAL A 63 -0.33 9.62 -7.52
N ILE A 64 -0.16 8.93 -6.39
CA ILE A 64 -1.28 8.62 -5.49
C ILE A 64 -1.55 9.86 -4.64
N LEU A 65 -2.78 10.38 -4.73
CA LEU A 65 -3.23 11.57 -4.01
C LEU A 65 -3.82 11.23 -2.63
N GLY A 66 -4.40 10.04 -2.49
CA GLY A 66 -5.06 9.64 -1.26
C GLY A 66 -5.21 8.13 -1.17
N ILE A 67 -5.28 7.64 0.06
CA ILE A 67 -5.48 6.24 0.40
C ILE A 67 -6.57 6.09 1.45
N ASP A 68 -7.31 4.99 1.41
CA ASP A 68 -8.34 4.67 2.40
C ASP A 68 -8.45 3.16 2.62
N PHE A 69 -8.70 2.76 3.87
CA PHE A 69 -8.99 1.37 4.21
C PHE A 69 -10.48 1.14 4.18
N ARG A 70 -10.92 0.26 3.29
CA ARG A 70 -12.34 -0.08 3.17
C ARG A 70 -12.70 -1.18 4.19
N PRO A 71 -13.63 -0.95 5.15
CA PRO A 71 -13.93 -1.91 6.22
C PRO A 71 -14.54 -3.24 5.75
N VAL A 72 -15.23 -3.27 4.60
CA VAL A 72 -15.87 -4.48 4.09
C VAL A 72 -14.85 -5.53 3.61
N ASP A 73 -13.76 -5.08 2.97
CA ASP A 73 -12.76 -5.97 2.38
C ASP A 73 -11.42 -5.93 3.13
N GLY A 74 -11.21 -4.94 4.01
CA GLY A 74 -9.95 -4.71 4.72
C GLY A 74 -8.77 -4.32 3.83
N ARG A 75 -9.02 -4.03 2.55
CA ARG A 75 -7.98 -3.69 1.57
C ARG A 75 -7.71 -2.19 1.54
N LEU A 76 -6.47 -1.85 1.21
CA LEU A 76 -6.06 -0.46 0.99
C LEU A 76 -6.41 -0.06 -0.45
N TYR A 77 -7.22 0.98 -0.58
CA TYR A 77 -7.51 1.61 -1.86
C TYR A 77 -6.75 2.91 -1.98
N GLY A 78 -6.25 3.21 -3.18
CA GLY A 78 -5.58 4.46 -3.51
C GLY A 78 -6.23 5.13 -4.72
N ILE A 79 -6.18 6.45 -4.75
CA ILE A 79 -6.67 7.26 -5.89
C ILE A 79 -5.48 7.99 -6.51
N SER A 80 -5.30 7.88 -7.83
CA SER A 80 -4.26 8.60 -8.57
C SER A 80 -4.72 9.97 -9.07
N ASN A 81 -3.76 10.83 -9.41
CA ASN A 81 -3.99 12.10 -10.10
C ASN A 81 -4.69 11.97 -11.48
N LEU A 82 -4.70 10.79 -12.09
CA LEU A 82 -5.40 10.52 -13.35
C LEU A 82 -6.81 9.97 -13.14
N SER A 83 -7.42 10.22 -11.97
CA SER A 83 -8.76 9.73 -11.66
C SER A 83 -8.88 8.20 -11.68
N ARG A 84 -7.81 7.45 -11.42
CA ARG A 84 -7.84 5.98 -11.35
C ARG A 84 -7.87 5.50 -9.92
N VAL A 85 -8.59 4.42 -9.69
CA VAL A 85 -8.64 3.72 -8.39
C VAL A 85 -7.75 2.50 -8.46
N TYR A 86 -6.83 2.40 -7.51
CA TYR A 86 -5.92 1.29 -7.33
C TYR A 86 -6.25 0.54 -6.04
N THR A 87 -6.08 -0.78 -6.05
CA THR A 87 -5.96 -1.59 -4.85
C THR A 87 -4.48 -1.75 -4.57
N ILE A 88 -4.04 -1.42 -3.36
CA ILE A 88 -2.65 -1.47 -2.95
C ILE A 88 -2.48 -2.63 -1.97
N ASP A 89 -1.52 -3.50 -2.24
CA ASP A 89 -1.12 -4.55 -1.31
C ASP A 89 -0.14 -3.98 -0.27
N THR A 90 -0.45 -4.16 1.01
CA THR A 90 0.32 -3.58 2.13
C THR A 90 1.67 -4.28 2.37
N VAL A 91 1.87 -5.48 1.83
CA VAL A 91 3.10 -6.28 2.00
C VAL A 91 4.01 -6.10 0.78
N SER A 92 3.44 -6.23 -0.41
CA SER A 92 4.19 -6.14 -1.66
C SER A 92 4.35 -4.70 -2.17
N ALA A 93 3.50 -3.75 -1.75
CA ALA A 93 3.38 -2.40 -2.34
C ALA A 93 3.05 -2.41 -3.84
N ALA A 94 2.41 -3.49 -4.31
CA ALA A 94 1.88 -3.56 -5.67
C ALA A 94 0.52 -2.86 -5.73
N ALA A 95 0.40 -1.88 -6.64
CA ALA A 95 -0.84 -1.21 -6.98
C ALA A 95 -1.46 -1.87 -8.21
N LEU A 96 -2.71 -2.34 -8.08
CA LEU A 96 -3.48 -2.95 -9.15
C LEU A 96 -4.70 -2.07 -9.47
N PRO A 97 -4.92 -1.67 -10.73
CA PRO A 97 -6.06 -0.85 -11.08
C PRO A 97 -7.36 -1.65 -10.86
N VAL A 98 -8.33 -1.07 -10.15
CA VAL A 98 -9.66 -1.67 -9.95
C VAL A 98 -10.45 -1.65 -11.26
N ARG A 99 -10.19 -0.66 -12.11
CA ARG A 99 -10.83 -0.47 -13.41
C ARG A 99 -9.80 -0.02 -14.44
N SER A 100 -10.01 -0.43 -15.69
CA SER A 100 -9.19 -0.01 -16.83
C SER A 100 -9.50 1.43 -17.28
N THR A 101 -10.68 1.95 -16.97
CA THR A 101 -11.09 3.32 -17.29
C THR A 101 -10.92 4.25 -16.10
N PRO A 102 -10.42 5.48 -16.33
CA PRO A 102 -10.47 6.54 -15.33
C PRO A 102 -11.91 6.84 -14.90
N LEU A 103 -12.09 7.27 -13.66
CA LEU A 103 -13.33 7.87 -13.20
C LEU A 103 -13.59 9.13 -14.04
N SER A 104 -14.82 9.30 -14.53
CA SER A 104 -15.24 10.53 -15.22
C SER A 104 -15.34 11.74 -14.28
N ALA A 105 -15.23 11.53 -12.97
CA ALA A 105 -15.17 12.61 -12.00
C ALA A 105 -13.77 13.25 -12.03
N ALA A 106 -13.74 14.57 -12.27
CA ALA A 106 -12.51 15.34 -12.13
C ALA A 106 -12.09 15.35 -10.65
N LEU A 107 -10.89 14.82 -10.38
CA LEU A 107 -10.26 14.95 -9.07
C LEU A 107 -9.63 16.33 -8.98
N PHE A 108 -10.40 17.29 -8.48
CA PHE A 108 -9.81 18.54 -8.05
C PHE A 108 -9.10 18.31 -6.71
N PRO A 109 -7.81 18.64 -6.58
CA PRO A 109 -7.08 18.54 -5.30
C PRO A 109 -7.55 19.59 -4.28
N THR A 110 -8.75 20.17 -4.45
CA THR A 110 -9.39 21.02 -3.47
C THR A 110 -9.72 20.21 -2.23
N LYS A 111 -8.77 20.26 -1.29
CA LYS A 111 -8.99 20.39 0.16
C LYS A 111 -10.47 20.63 0.44
N CYS A 112 -11.10 19.75 1.24
CA CYS A 112 -12.52 19.77 1.59
C CYS A 112 -13.12 21.17 1.48
N ALA A 113 -13.66 21.49 0.30
CA ALA A 113 -14.15 22.83 0.04
C ALA A 113 -15.55 22.88 0.64
N CYS A 114 -15.61 23.13 1.95
CA CYS A 114 -16.68 23.98 2.46
C CYS A 114 -16.47 25.33 1.77
N THR A 115 -16.96 25.46 0.54
CA THR A 115 -17.20 26.77 -0.05
C THR A 115 -18.22 27.41 0.89
N ALA A 116 -17.71 28.20 1.83
CA ALA A 116 -18.51 29.18 2.53
C ALA A 116 -18.95 30.16 1.45
N MET A 117 -20.06 29.86 0.78
CA MET A 117 -20.82 30.93 0.15
C MET A 117 -21.19 31.87 1.28
N PRO A 118 -20.89 33.17 1.20
CA PRO A 118 -21.41 34.09 2.18
C PRO A 118 -22.94 34.01 2.08
N ASN A 119 -23.56 33.42 3.10
CA ASN A 119 -25.00 33.44 3.36
C ASN A 119 -25.91 32.31 2.79
N ARG A 120 -25.44 31.06 2.61
CA ARG A 120 -26.35 29.92 2.37
C ARG A 120 -26.01 28.74 3.29
N ILE A 121 -26.91 28.46 4.24
CA ILE A 121 -26.89 27.26 5.08
C ILE A 121 -26.95 26.04 4.16
N CYS A 122 -26.04 25.08 4.35
CA CYS A 122 -25.87 23.89 3.54
C CYS A 122 -27.21 23.20 3.22
N GLY A 123 -27.66 23.33 1.97
CA GLY A 123 -28.74 22.55 1.39
C GLY A 123 -28.16 21.59 0.36
N TRP A 124 -28.38 20.29 0.56
CA TRP A 124 -28.08 19.25 -0.42
C TRP A 124 -28.99 19.44 -1.63
N ILE A 125 -28.42 19.67 -2.82
CA ILE A 125 -29.18 19.66 -4.08
C ILE A 125 -29.29 18.19 -4.55
N ARG A 126 -30.52 17.76 -4.86
CA ARG A 126 -30.83 16.49 -5.53
C ARG A 126 -30.31 16.47 -6.96
#